data_AF-A0A0M9DXY8-F1
#
_entry.id   AF-A0A0M9DXY8-F1
#
_cell.length_a   1.000
_cell.length_b   1.000
_cell.length_c   1.000
_cell.angle_alpha   90.00
_cell.angle_beta   90.00
_cell.angle_gamma   90.00
#
_symmetry.space_group_name_H-M   'P 1'
#
loop_
_entity.id
_entity.type
_entity.pdbx_description
1 polymer ?
#
loop_
_entity_poly.entity_id
_entity_poly.type
_entity_poly.pdbx_seq_one_letter_code
_entity_poly.pdbx_strand_id
1 'polypeptide(L)' 'HAIPEIEGYVPGVEMSHEAAVGKIDPEEVEYLMARGLDEETAVSTIVRGFLNIDIQGLPDTLKKRIDALIQETEKDMF' A
#
# COMPACT_ATOMS: atom_id res chain seq x y z
N HIS A 1 12.03 8.48 4.47
CA HIS A 1 11.99 8.89 5.89
C HIS A 1 10.54 9.06 6.31
N ALA A 2 10.16 8.61 7.51
CA ALA A 2 8.86 8.87 8.11
C ALA A 2 9.08 9.74 9.36
N ILE A 3 8.39 10.88 9.45
CA ILE A 3 8.53 11.84 10.55
C ILE A 3 7.15 12.01 11.19
N PRO A 4 6.86 11.29 12.27
CA PRO A 4 5.57 11.40 12.94
C PRO A 4 5.53 12.56 13.94
N GLU A 5 4.36 13.16 14.06
CA GLU A 5 4.04 14.18 15.06
C GLU A 5 2.62 13.93 15.60
N ILE A 6 2.47 13.96 16.92
CA ILE A 6 1.19 13.78 17.63
C ILE A 6 1.13 14.81 18.76
N GLU A 7 0.06 15.60 18.79
CA GLU A 7 -0.19 16.61 19.82
C GLU A 7 -1.55 16.38 20.49
N GLY A 8 -1.57 16.39 21.83
CA GLY A 8 -2.77 16.23 22.64
C GLY A 8 -2.92 17.39 23.61
N TYR A 9 -4.06 18.08 23.54
CA TYR A 9 -4.28 19.34 24.27
C TYR A 9 -5.19 19.21 25.50
N VAL A 10 -5.75 18.02 25.76
CA VAL A 10 -6.71 17.78 26.85
C VAL A 10 -6.40 16.49 27.62
N PRO A 11 -6.85 16.38 28.89
CA PRO A 11 -6.66 15.16 29.68
C PRO A 11 -7.50 13.99 29.15
N GLY A 12 -6.97 12.78 29.25
CA GLY A 12 -7.70 11.54 28.90
C GLY A 12 -7.64 11.14 27.42
N VAL A 13 -6.75 11.74 26.62
CA VAL A 13 -6.56 11.36 25.21
C VAL A 13 -5.60 10.18 25.11
N GLU A 14 -6.00 9.15 24.36
CA GLU A 14 -5.14 8.06 23.92
C GLU A 14 -4.79 8.27 22.43
N MET A 15 -3.50 8.25 22.11
CA MET A 15 -3.01 8.50 20.75
C MET A 15 -1.93 7.47 20.38
N SER A 16 -2.02 6.92 19.17
CA SER A 16 -1.05 5.98 18.61
C SER A 16 -0.62 6.40 17.22
N HIS A 17 0.65 6.16 16.88
CA HIS A 17 1.17 6.32 15.53
C HIS A 17 1.88 5.06 15.09
N GLU A 18 1.68 4.66 13.83
CA GLU A 18 2.39 3.58 13.18
C GLU A 18 2.98 4.08 11.86
N ALA A 19 4.28 3.84 11.66
CA ALA A 19 4.97 4.09 10.41
C ALA A 19 5.87 2.90 10.07
N ALA A 20 5.81 2.45 8.83
CA ALA A 20 6.67 1.41 8.30
C ALA A 20 7.41 1.91 7.06
N VAL A 21 8.71 1.60 6.97
CA VAL A 21 9.53 1.83 5.77
C VAL A 21 10.35 0.55 5.55
N GLY A 22 10.18 -0.09 4.40
CA GLY A 22 10.82 -1.36 4.11
C GLY A 22 10.88 -1.65 2.62
N LYS A 23 11.65 -2.67 2.25
CA LYS A 23 11.62 -3.26 0.92
C LYS A 23 10.53 -4.34 0.88
N ILE A 24 10.09 -4.71 -0.32
CA ILE A 24 9.25 -5.89 -0.52
C ILE A 24 10.02 -7.13 -0.04
N ASP A 25 9.35 -7.99 0.71
CA ASP A 25 9.93 -9.24 1.20
C ASP A 25 10.14 -10.22 0.02
N PRO A 26 11.38 -10.66 -0.27
CA PRO A 26 11.63 -11.61 -1.34
C PRO A 26 10.88 -12.93 -1.18
N GLU A 27 10.64 -13.39 0.06
CA GLU A 27 9.94 -14.65 0.32
C GLU A 27 8.48 -14.60 -0.16
N GLU A 28 7.81 -13.45 -0.03
CA GLU A 28 6.45 -13.23 -0.52
C GLU A 28 6.39 -13.26 -2.06
N VAL A 29 7.40 -12.70 -2.72
CA VAL A 29 7.53 -12.74 -4.18
C VAL A 29 7.77 -14.17 -4.65
N GLU A 30 8.71 -14.88 -4.04
CA GLU A 30 9.03 -16.28 -4.35
C GLU A 30 7.82 -17.20 -4.13
N TYR A 31 7.04 -16.95 -3.07
CA TYR A 31 5.81 -17.70 -2.81
C TYR A 31 4.77 -17.53 -3.93
N LEU A 32 4.56 -16.30 -4.39
CA LEU A 32 3.66 -16.00 -5.50
C LEU A 32 4.17 -16.57 -6.83
N MET A 33 5.48 -16.56 -7.04
CA MET A 33 6.09 -17.18 -8.21
C MET A 33 5.93 -18.71 -8.20
N ALA A 34 6.08 -19.36 -7.04
CA ALA A 34 5.81 -20.78 -6.88
C ALA A 34 4.35 -21.17 -7.17
N ARG A 35 3.42 -20.20 -7.08
CA ARG A 35 2.02 -20.35 -7.47
C ARG A 35 1.76 -20.11 -8.96
N GLY A 36 2.80 -19.82 -9.74
CA GLY A 36 2.74 -19.69 -11.20
C GLY A 36 2.65 -18.26 -11.72
N LEU A 37 2.88 -17.26 -10.87
CA LEU A 37 3.06 -15.87 -11.32
C LEU A 37 4.51 -15.66 -11.78
N ASP A 38 4.71 -14.81 -12.78
CA ASP A 38 6.04 -14.25 -13.03
C ASP A 38 6.38 -13.19 -11.95
N GLU A 39 7.66 -12.85 -11.84
CA GLU A 39 8.18 -11.94 -10.82
C GLU A 39 7.50 -10.56 -10.86
N GLU A 40 7.29 -10.02 -12.05
CA GLU A 40 6.63 -8.72 -12.26
C GLU A 40 5.19 -8.75 -11.75
N THR A 41 4.44 -9.78 -12.14
CA THR A 41 3.05 -9.96 -11.71
C THR A 41 2.95 -10.21 -10.20
N ALA A 42 3.90 -10.94 -9.60
CA ALA A 42 3.97 -11.16 -8.16
C ALA A 42 4.20 -9.84 -7.41
N VAL A 43 5.17 -9.03 -7.84
CA VAL A 43 5.45 -7.70 -7.26
C VAL A 43 4.24 -6.77 -7.41
N SER A 44 3.64 -6.69 -8.60
CA SER A 44 2.42 -5.89 -8.84
C SER A 44 1.28 -6.32 -7.91
N THR A 45 1.09 -7.62 -7.72
CA THR A 45 0.05 -8.15 -6.82
C THR A 45 0.27 -7.71 -5.36
N ILE A 46 1.51 -7.77 -4.86
CA ILE A 46 1.84 -7.33 -3.51
C ILE A 46 1.60 -5.82 -3.36
N VAL A 47 2.08 -5.01 -4.32
CA VAL A 47 1.92 -3.55 -4.31
C VAL A 47 0.45 -3.17 -4.36
N ARG A 48 -0.35 -3.81 -5.23
CA ARG A 48 -1.79 -3.60 -5.28
C ARG A 48 -2.46 -3.97 -3.97
N GLY A 49 -2.12 -5.11 -3.37
CA GLY A 49 -2.66 -5.52 -2.08
C GLY A 49 -2.35 -4.50 -0.96
N PHE A 50 -1.14 -3.96 -0.95
CA PHE A 50 -0.70 -2.93 -0.01
C PHE A 50 -1.42 -1.59 -0.22
N LEU A 51 -1.64 -1.18 -1.48
CA LEU A 51 -2.31 0.07 -1.83
C LEU A 51 -3.84 -0.02 -1.77
N ASN A 52 -4.40 -1.23 -1.82
CA ASN A 52 -5.84 -1.47 -1.78
C ASN A 52 -6.37 -1.32 -0.35
N ILE A 53 -6.47 -0.07 0.08
CA ILE A 53 -7.08 0.33 1.35
C ILE A 53 -8.55 0.62 1.06
N ASP A 54 -9.46 -0.08 1.74
CA ASP A 54 -10.88 0.25 1.62
C ASP A 54 -11.16 1.51 2.46
N ILE A 55 -11.12 2.66 1.78
CA ILE A 55 -11.36 3.96 2.41
C ILE A 55 -12.87 4.12 2.56
N GLN A 56 -13.38 3.91 3.77
CA GLN A 56 -14.79 4.10 4.09
C GLN A 56 -15.24 5.53 3.71
N GLY A 57 -16.30 5.62 2.91
CA GLY A 57 -16.86 6.90 2.45
C GLY A 57 -16.16 7.52 1.24
N LEU A 58 -15.18 6.86 0.63
CA LEU A 58 -14.56 7.33 -0.61
C LEU A 58 -15.55 7.21 -1.79
N PRO A 59 -15.85 8.31 -2.51
CA PRO A 59 -16.68 8.25 -3.72
C PRO A 59 -16.10 7.33 -4.79
N ASP A 60 -16.96 6.58 -5.47
CA ASP A 60 -16.57 5.62 -6.53
C ASP A 60 -15.73 6.26 -7.64
N THR A 61 -15.97 7.53 -7.96
CA THR A 61 -15.20 8.27 -8.98
C THR A 61 -13.75 8.48 -8.57
N LEU A 62 -13.49 8.70 -7.28
CA LEU A 62 -12.14 8.82 -6.74
C LEU A 62 -11.48 7.45 -6.63
N LYS A 63 -12.21 6.41 -6.21
CA LYS A 63 -11.71 5.02 -6.18
C LYS A 63 -11.21 4.59 -7.55
N LYS A 64 -12.03 4.77 -8.59
CA LYS A 64 -11.65 4.47 -9.99
C LYS A 64 -10.43 5.24 -10.46
N ARG A 65 -10.24 6.48 -10.00
CA ARG A 65 -9.09 7.31 -10.38
C ARG A 65 -7.80 6.84 -9.69
N ILE A 66 -7.88 6.41 -8.43
CA ILE A 66 -6.76 5.80 -7.72
C ILE A 66 -6.38 4.50 -8.42
N ASP A 67 -7.34 3.63 -8.73
CA ASP A 67 -7.09 2.36 -9.43
C ASP A 67 -6.39 2.58 -10.78
N ALA A 68 -6.80 3.60 -11.54
CA ALA A 68 -6.18 3.95 -12.81
C ALA A 68 -4.73 4.46 -12.64
N LEU A 69 -4.46 5.28 -11.63
CA LEU A 69 -3.11 5.78 -11.33
C LEU A 69 -2.15 4.66 -10.92
N ILE A 70 -2.65 3.70 -10.13
CA ILE A 70 -1.87 2.51 -9.75
C ILE A 70 -1.50 1.69 -10.99
N GLN A 71 -2.44 1.46 -11.91
CA GLN A 71 -2.17 0.74 -13.16
C GLN A 71 -1.21 1.46 -14.10
N GLU A 72 -1.21 2.80 -14.11
CA GLU A 72 -0.30 3.58 -14.95
C GLU A 72 1.14 3.51 -14.41
N THR A 73 1.32 3.65 -13.09
CA THR A 73 2.65 3.57 -12.46
C THR A 73 3.28 2.19 -12.55
N GLU A 74 2.48 1.12 -12.63
CA GLU A 74 3.01 -0.23 -12.91
C GLU A 74 3.66 -0.33 -14.29
N LYS A 75 3.11 0.34 -15.30
CA LYS A 75 3.67 0.31 -16.66
C LYS A 75 4.97 1.09 -16.79
N ASP A 76 5.17 2.10 -15.94
CA ASP A 76 6.36 2.96 -15.96
C ASP A 76 7.53 2.37 -15.15
N MET A 77 7.28 1.32 -14.36
CA MET A 77 8.30 0.64 -13.57
C MET A 77 9.23 -0.25 -14.41
N PHE A 78 8.85 -0.55 -15.66
CA PHE A 78 9.55 -1.43 -16.61
C PHE A 78 9.49 -0.90 -18.05
#